data_AF-A0A352NWI8-F1
#
_entry.id   AF-A0A352NWI8-F1
#
_cell.length_a   1.000
_cell.length_b   1.000
_cell.length_c   1.000
_cell.angle_alpha   90.00
_cell.angle_beta   90.00
_cell.angle_gamma   90.00
#
_symmetry.space_group_name_H-M   'P 1'
#
loop_
_entity.id
_entity.type
_entity.pdbx_description
1 polymer ?
#
loop_
_entity_poly.entity_id
_entity_poly.type
_entity_poly.pdbx_seq_one_letter_code
_entity_poly.pdbx_strand_id
1 'polypeptide(L)'
;MEDGTLKDVEPAEVFKYFEKISSIPRGSGNEKGISDYLVSFAKKHGLDVIQDDALNVVIKAPGSKGYENSPGIVIQGHMDMVCE
;
A
#
# COMPACT_ATOMS: atom_id res chain seq x y z
N MET A 1 -6.27 -22.48 -3.02
CA MET A 1 -6.18 -21.01 -2.95
C MET A 1 -7.49 -20.54 -3.53
N GLU A 2 -8.41 -20.07 -2.68
CA GLU A 2 -9.71 -19.57 -3.14
C GLU A 2 -9.50 -18.40 -4.09
N ASP A 3 -10.31 -18.38 -5.12
CA ASP A 3 -10.29 -17.39 -6.17
C ASP A 3 -10.95 -16.11 -5.64
N GLY A 4 -10.16 -15.04 -5.49
CA GLY A 4 -10.63 -13.77 -4.94
C GLY A 4 -11.81 -13.18 -5.73
N THR A 5 -12.68 -12.43 -5.06
CA THR A 5 -13.92 -11.86 -5.62
C THR A 5 -13.64 -11.00 -6.86
N LEU A 6 -12.45 -10.40 -6.93
CA LEU A 6 -12.04 -9.47 -7.98
C LEU A 6 -11.06 -10.06 -8.99
N LYS A 7 -10.93 -11.39 -9.06
CA LYS A 7 -9.93 -12.09 -9.91
C LYS A 7 -10.04 -11.80 -11.41
N ASP A 8 -11.24 -11.48 -11.90
CA ASP A 8 -11.53 -11.25 -13.32
C ASP A 8 -11.54 -9.75 -13.69
N VAL A 9 -11.17 -8.87 -12.75
CA VAL A 9 -11.15 -7.42 -12.95
C VAL A 9 -9.73 -6.96 -13.26
N GLU A 10 -9.57 -6.26 -14.40
CA GLU A 10 -8.28 -5.71 -14.83
C GLU A 10 -8.06 -4.27 -14.35
N PRO A 11 -6.84 -3.89 -13.92
CA PRO A 11 -5.61 -4.70 -13.93
C PRO A 11 -5.51 -5.67 -12.74
N ALA A 12 -5.27 -6.96 -13.02
CA ALA A 12 -5.31 -8.02 -12.00
C ALA A 12 -4.43 -7.76 -10.76
N GLU A 13 -3.20 -7.25 -10.93
CA GLU A 13 -2.30 -6.98 -9.79
C GLU A 13 -2.82 -5.85 -8.89
N VAL A 14 -3.48 -4.83 -9.45
CA VAL A 14 -4.08 -3.74 -8.65
C VAL A 14 -5.22 -4.30 -7.81
N PHE A 15 -6.11 -5.09 -8.41
CA PHE A 15 -7.28 -5.62 -7.74
C PHE A 15 -6.96 -6.67 -6.68
N LYS A 16 -5.88 -7.44 -6.86
CA LYS A 16 -5.30 -8.30 -5.82
C LYS A 16 -4.89 -7.54 -4.57
N TYR A 17 -4.21 -6.39 -4.71
CA TYR A 17 -3.86 -5.56 -3.56
C TYR A 17 -5.08 -4.84 -2.99
N PHE A 18 -6.00 -4.40 -3.84
CA PHE A 18 -7.23 -3.75 -3.42
C PHE A 18 -8.09 -4.66 -2.53
N GLU A 19 -8.26 -5.94 -2.91
CA GLU A 19 -8.98 -6.92 -2.09
C GLU A 19 -8.28 -7.16 -0.75
N LYS A 20 -6.94 -7.25 -0.76
CA LYS A 20 -6.17 -7.40 0.47
C LYS A 20 -6.32 -6.19 1.40
N ILE A 21 -6.23 -4.97 0.87
CA ILE A 21 -6.40 -3.73 1.63
C ILE A 21 -7.84 -3.60 2.15
N SER A 22 -8.83 -3.98 1.35
CA SER A 22 -10.26 -3.93 1.71
C SER A 22 -10.60 -4.92 2.83
N SER A 23 -9.86 -6.02 2.97
CA SER A 23 -10.02 -6.96 4.08
C SER A 23 -9.54 -6.43 5.44
N ILE A 24 -8.84 -5.29 5.47
CA ILE A 24 -8.29 -4.67 6.67
C ILE A 24 -9.23 -3.52 7.11
N PRO A 25 -9.84 -3.59 8.30
CA PRO A 25 -10.62 -2.47 8.84
C PRO A 25 -9.73 -1.22 8.92
N ARG A 26 -10.19 -0.14 8.27
CA ARG A 26 -9.43 1.11 8.10
C ARG A 26 -10.32 2.35 8.11
N GLY A 27 -11.32 2.38 8.99
CA GLY A 27 -12.14 3.58 9.19
C GLY A 27 -11.28 4.77 9.64
N SER A 28 -11.71 6.00 9.36
CA SER A 28 -11.03 7.20 9.88
C SER A 28 -10.90 7.14 11.41
N GLY A 29 -9.69 7.30 11.94
CA GLY A 29 -9.31 7.08 13.34
C GLY A 29 -8.92 5.64 13.70
N ASN A 30 -8.96 4.70 12.75
CA ASN A 30 -8.59 3.30 12.88
C ASN A 30 -7.59 2.85 11.78
N GLU A 31 -6.53 3.62 11.59
CA GLU A 31 -5.57 3.42 10.49
C GLU A 31 -4.42 2.47 10.87
N LYS A 32 -4.25 2.14 12.14
CA LYS A 32 -3.07 1.39 12.61
C LYS A 32 -2.91 0.05 11.89
N GLY A 33 -4.00 -0.69 11.68
CA GLY A 33 -3.95 -1.98 11.00
C GLY A 33 -3.47 -1.90 9.55
N ILE A 34 -3.98 -0.91 8.79
CA ILE A 34 -3.56 -0.71 7.39
C ILE A 34 -2.15 -0.13 7.31
N SER A 35 -1.80 0.79 8.21
CA SER A 35 -0.46 1.38 8.31
C SER A 35 0.61 0.30 8.58
N ASP A 36 0.38 -0.58 9.57
CA ASP A 36 1.29 -1.69 9.89
C ASP A 36 1.42 -2.70 8.74
N TYR A 37 0.33 -2.94 7.99
CA TYR A 37 0.35 -3.78 6.80
C TYR A 37 1.26 -3.20 5.71
N LEU A 38 1.17 -1.90 5.43
CA LEU A 38 2.01 -1.23 4.42
C LEU A 38 3.49 -1.25 4.82
N VAL A 39 3.80 -1.04 6.10
CA VAL A 39 5.16 -1.17 6.63
C VAL A 39 5.70 -2.60 6.45
N SER A 40 4.88 -3.59 6.78
CA SER A 40 5.25 -5.01 6.62
C SER A 40 5.45 -5.39 5.16
N PHE A 41 4.61 -4.88 4.26
CA PHE A 41 4.75 -5.03 2.82
C PHE A 41 6.10 -4.48 2.35
N ALA A 42 6.43 -3.22 2.69
CA ALA A 42 7.70 -2.62 2.28
C ALA A 42 8.91 -3.44 2.78
N LYS A 43 8.92 -3.82 4.07
CA LYS A 43 9.99 -4.62 4.67
C LYS A 43 10.15 -5.98 3.98
N LYS A 44 9.04 -6.67 3.68
CA LYS A 44 9.05 -7.96 2.97
C LYS A 44 9.66 -7.84 1.57
N HIS A 45 9.49 -6.70 0.92
CA HIS A 45 10.02 -6.42 -0.41
C HIS A 45 11.41 -5.76 -0.39
N GLY A 46 12.02 -5.58 0.78
CA GLY A 46 13.33 -4.95 0.92
C GLY A 46 13.33 -3.46 0.55
N LEU A 47 12.20 -2.78 0.70
CA LEU A 47 12.04 -1.35 0.43
C LEU A 47 12.29 -0.53 1.69
N ASP A 48 12.85 0.65 1.52
CA ASP A 48 12.98 1.64 2.59
C ASP A 48 11.58 2.12 3.00
N VAL A 49 11.30 2.13 4.30
CA VAL A 49 10.01 2.56 4.82
C VAL A 49 10.14 3.33 6.11
N ILE A 50 9.35 4.40 6.21
CA ILE A 50 9.16 5.20 7.43
C ILE A 50 7.68 5.18 7.77
N GLN A 51 7.38 5.03 9.06
CA GLN A 51 6.07 5.21 9.65
C GLN A 51 6.22 6.27 10.74
N ASP A 52 5.43 7.34 10.71
CA ASP A 52 5.48 8.38 11.73
C ASP A 52 4.49 8.12 12.88
N ASP A 53 4.52 8.97 13.90
CA ASP A 53 3.65 8.87 15.08
C ASP A 53 2.16 9.09 14.74
N ALA A 54 1.86 9.73 13.61
CA ALA A 54 0.52 9.93 13.08
C ALA A 54 0.10 8.80 12.12
N LEU A 55 0.87 7.71 12.06
CA LEU A 55 0.65 6.52 11.23
C LEU A 55 0.78 6.77 9.72
N ASN A 56 1.29 7.91 9.27
CA ASN A 56 1.61 8.12 7.86
C ASN A 56 2.74 7.19 7.45
N VAL A 57 2.65 6.63 6.25
CA VAL A 57 3.65 5.70 5.71
C VAL A 57 4.27 6.27 4.45
N VAL A 58 5.60 6.31 4.41
CA VAL A 58 6.38 6.62 3.21
C VAL A 58 7.20 5.40 2.83
N ILE A 59 6.92 4.83 1.66
CA ILE A 59 7.67 3.70 1.08
C ILE A 59 8.48 4.23 -0.09
N LYS A 60 9.78 3.95 -0.12
CA LYS A 60 10.69 4.38 -1.19
C LYS A 60 11.20 3.17 -1.95
N ALA A 61 10.98 3.18 -3.26
CA ALA A 61 11.57 2.24 -4.21
C ALA A 61 12.66 2.93 -5.04
N PRO A 62 13.78 2.26 -5.35
CA PRO A 62 14.79 2.80 -6.26
C PRO A 62 14.23 2.90 -7.68
N GLY A 63 14.82 3.78 -8.49
CA GLY A 63 14.55 3.81 -9.92
C GLY A 63 14.84 2.44 -10.55
N SER A 64 13.98 2.01 -11.48
CA SER A 64 14.26 0.83 -12.29
C SER A 64 15.52 1.03 -13.13
N LYS A 65 16.09 -0.06 -13.66
CA LYS A 65 17.30 -0.01 -14.51
C LYS A 65 17.20 1.09 -15.58
N GLY A 66 18.14 2.03 -15.58
CA GLY A 66 18.19 3.16 -16.50
C GLY A 66 17.53 4.46 -16.00
N TYR A 67 16.90 4.43 -14.82
CA TYR A 67 16.21 5.57 -14.20
C TYR A 67 16.78 5.93 -12.80
N GLU A 68 17.96 5.41 -12.44
CA GLU A 68 18.56 5.57 -11.12
C GLU A 68 18.83 7.04 -10.75
N ASN A 69 19.03 7.91 -11.75
CA ASN A 69 19.28 9.35 -11.59
C ASN A 69 18.10 10.22 -12.08
N SER A 70 16.96 9.62 -12.40
CA SER A 70 15.77 10.39 -12.79
C SER A 70 15.19 11.15 -11.59
N PRO A 71 14.50 12.29 -11.81
CA PRO A 71 13.77 12.95 -10.73
C PRO A 71 12.80 12.00 -10.05
N GLY A 72 12.82 11.99 -8.72
CA GLY A 72 11.88 11.18 -7.93
C GLY A 72 10.44 11.65 -8.15
N ILE A 73 9.51 10.69 -8.14
CA ILE A 73 8.07 10.97 -8.17
C ILE A 73 7.44 10.49 -6.85
N VAL A 74 6.37 11.15 -6.43
CA VAL A 74 5.56 10.75 -5.28
C VAL A 74 4.15 10.44 -5.75
N ILE A 75 3.67 9.23 -5.45
CA ILE A 75 2.27 8.85 -5.62
C ILE A 75 1.66 8.90 -4.22
N GLN A 76 0.64 9.73 -4.04
CA GLN A 76 -0.01 9.93 -2.75
C GLN A 76 -1.45 9.41 -2.79
N GLY A 77 -1.83 8.75 -1.71
CA GLY A 77 -3.20 8.34 -1.40
C GLY A 77 -3.40 8.32 0.11
N HIS A 78 -4.64 8.45 0.56
CA HIS A 78 -4.99 8.32 1.97
C HIS A 78 -5.42 6.88 2.28
N MET A 79 -5.16 6.42 3.50
CA MET A 79 -5.36 5.00 3.87
C MET A 79 -6.75 4.74 4.45
N ASP A 80 -7.42 5.75 4.96
CA ASP A 80 -8.69 5.59 5.67
C ASP A 80 -9.89 5.49 4.70
N MET A 81 -11.02 5.04 5.24
CA MET A 81 -12.33 5.09 4.60
C MET A 81 -13.33 5.76 5.53
N VAL A 82 -14.36 6.34 4.94
CA VAL A 82 -15.59 6.69 5.65
C VAL A 82 -16.29 5.40 6.08
N CYS A 83 -16.66 5.31 7.35
CA CYS A 83 -17.51 4.24 7.88
C CYS A 83 -18.98 4.68 7.85
N GLU A 84 -19.86 3.81 7.36
CA GLU A 84 -21.32 3.92 7.49
C GLU A 84 -21.84 2.89 8.50
#